data_AF-A0A1G8EJJ3-F1
#
_entry.id   AF-A0A1G8EJJ3-F1
#
_cell.length_a   1.000
_cell.length_b   1.000
_cell.length_c   1.000
_cell.angle_alpha   90.00
_cell.angle_beta   90.00
_cell.angle_gamma   90.00
#
_symmetry.space_group_name_H-M   'P 1'
#
loop_
_entity.id
_entity.type
_entity.pdbx_description
1 polymer ?
#
loop_
_entity_poly.entity_id
_entity_poly.type
_entity_poly.pdbx_seq_one_letter_code
_entity_poly.pdbx_strand_id
1 'polypeptide(L)'
;MKLIKQAFTFSLALGAGVTSNAIALELYVDTKTKQIYAEPGPGRTRLGSFERVEDKQTSIPAVVPEPAAQAAPASSAEITAIREELEQKTNAITALEERVKDTEKVKVKYGPGLHFESADGNFTAGIDGRVQVDSQYNITNDVLPATGNSTPNELNSGANIRRARLGVEGTVYKDWFYKFEYDFSRGNGSVTSGITDAFLRWTYPGSPFSIKVGSFKEPFSLEEATSNRFLTFIERNMIVNTFVDNPNTYKTGIGANWAEERYQVGLAFQTEPVGSWSSAATSVNPNGNNSRNNGSGDTSWEVIGRISFLPWKESDSKFLHIGGSGGHTVVNSQFQGDGDFNNGGMSFAAFPGANVDRTNVLNTSNLTRGVKGVPGSRIIDNYNRFGAEMALVYGPFSLQGEYIQTDVHGTGYSGESLFGYYGYASYFLTGESRSYRKETGAWGRIKPQRNFDMKGGWGAWEIAAGYDYINLNDGNVRGGKADTIKFGLNWYPYPNIRLMSNYIHVLDINTAGVADHRSAGFNNANLDIFETRVQFDF
;
A
#
# COMPACT_ATOMS: atom_id res chain seq x y z
N MET A 1 -42.69 -29.44 40.42
CA MET A 1 -43.61 -29.45 39.25
C MET A 1 -42.88 -30.17 38.13
N LYS A 2 -43.19 -31.44 37.79
CA LYS A 2 -44.29 -31.84 36.87
C LYS A 2 -44.24 -30.99 35.59
N LEU A 3 -43.93 -31.47 34.37
CA LEU A 3 -44.35 -32.68 33.63
C LEU A 3 -43.57 -32.68 32.29
N ILE A 4 -42.88 -33.75 31.87
CA ILE A 4 -43.33 -34.86 30.98
C ILE A 4 -43.09 -34.59 29.47
N LYS A 5 -42.13 -35.30 28.85
CA LYS A 5 -42.26 -36.45 27.89
C LYS A 5 -42.30 -35.97 26.42
N GLN A 6 -41.76 -36.65 25.41
CA GLN A 6 -41.38 -38.06 25.25
C GLN A 6 -40.48 -38.24 24.02
N ALA A 7 -39.64 -39.27 24.08
CA ALA A 7 -38.91 -39.87 22.97
C ALA A 7 -39.80 -40.84 22.15
N PHE A 8 -39.14 -41.59 21.25
CA PHE A 8 -39.57 -42.77 20.45
C PHE A 8 -39.81 -42.44 18.95
N THR A 9 -39.41 -43.24 17.96
CA THR A 9 -38.62 -44.48 17.91
C THR A 9 -38.28 -44.82 16.47
N PHE A 10 -37.12 -45.47 16.27
CA PHE A 10 -36.71 -46.13 15.03
C PHE A 10 -37.64 -47.31 14.74
N SER A 11 -38.18 -47.42 13.53
CA SER A 11 -38.82 -48.65 13.05
C SER A 11 -38.48 -48.87 11.58
N LEU A 12 -37.72 -49.94 11.36
CA LEU A 12 -37.42 -50.54 10.07
C LEU A 12 -38.64 -51.40 9.65
N ALA A 13 -39.15 -51.20 8.44
CA ALA A 13 -40.08 -52.14 7.81
C ALA A 13 -39.76 -52.21 6.32
N LEU A 14 -39.20 -53.36 5.89
CA LEU A 14 -39.21 -53.79 4.50
C LEU A 14 -40.62 -54.26 4.14
N GLY A 15 -41.14 -53.79 3.02
CA GLY A 15 -42.37 -54.28 2.41
C GLY A 15 -42.47 -53.79 0.97
N ALA A 16 -42.47 -54.72 0.03
CA ALA A 16 -42.39 -54.50 -1.40
C ALA A 16 -43.64 -53.80 -1.98
N GLY A 17 -43.41 -52.98 -3.01
CA GLY A 17 -44.43 -52.33 -3.81
C GLY A 17 -43.82 -51.30 -4.73
N VAL A 18 -43.12 -51.73 -5.79
CA VAL A 18 -42.69 -50.83 -6.87
C VAL A 18 -43.93 -50.48 -7.69
N THR A 19 -44.51 -49.31 -7.43
CA THR A 19 -45.39 -48.63 -8.38
C THR A 19 -44.63 -47.47 -8.99
N SER A 20 -44.25 -47.60 -10.25
CA SER A 20 -43.68 -46.52 -11.06
C SER A 20 -44.78 -45.48 -11.33
N ASN A 21 -44.90 -44.47 -10.47
CA ASN A 21 -45.58 -43.24 -10.84
C ASN A 21 -44.56 -42.36 -11.55
N ALA A 22 -44.80 -42.08 -12.83
CA ALA A 22 -44.06 -41.06 -13.57
C ALA A 22 -44.10 -39.76 -12.77
N ILE A 23 -42.95 -39.24 -12.38
CA ILE A 23 -42.84 -37.93 -11.72
C ILE A 23 -43.06 -36.89 -12.81
N ALA A 24 -44.25 -36.31 -12.87
CA ALA A 24 -44.51 -35.15 -13.72
C ALA A 24 -43.78 -33.93 -13.15
N LEU A 25 -42.92 -33.30 -13.95
CA LEU A 25 -42.16 -32.09 -13.61
C LEU A 25 -42.95 -30.86 -14.03
N GLU A 26 -43.23 -29.95 -13.10
CA GLU A 26 -43.84 -28.66 -13.39
C GLU A 26 -42.80 -27.71 -13.99
N LEU A 27 -43.05 -27.20 -15.20
CA LEU A 27 -42.14 -26.26 -15.85
C LEU A 27 -42.75 -24.85 -15.93
N TYR A 28 -41.89 -23.86 -15.74
CA TYR A 28 -42.19 -22.44 -15.82
C TYR A 28 -41.19 -21.75 -16.75
N VAL A 29 -41.63 -20.75 -17.50
CA VAL A 29 -40.73 -19.90 -18.32
C VAL A 29 -40.66 -18.50 -17.75
N ASP A 30 -39.45 -17.96 -17.60
CA ASP A 30 -39.27 -16.54 -17.32
C ASP A 30 -39.52 -15.74 -18.61
N THR A 31 -40.48 -14.80 -18.54
CA THR A 31 -40.94 -14.08 -19.73
C THR A 31 -39.91 -13.11 -20.30
N LYS A 32 -38.90 -12.71 -19.51
CA LYS A 32 -37.84 -11.77 -19.88
C LYS A 32 -36.57 -12.46 -20.35
N THR A 33 -36.12 -13.52 -19.65
CA THR A 33 -34.87 -14.24 -19.98
C THR A 33 -35.08 -15.44 -20.90
N LYS A 34 -36.33 -15.88 -21.07
CA LYS A 34 -36.72 -17.09 -21.83
C LYS A 34 -36.13 -18.40 -21.26
N GLN A 35 -35.64 -18.38 -20.02
CA GLN A 35 -35.15 -19.58 -19.33
C GLN A 35 -36.29 -20.40 -18.72
N ILE A 36 -36.12 -21.73 -18.66
CA ILE A 36 -37.08 -22.67 -18.07
C ILE A 36 -36.66 -23.05 -16.65
N TYR A 37 -37.61 -23.09 -15.72
CA TYR A 37 -37.42 -23.44 -14.32
C TYR A 37 -38.40 -24.53 -13.88
N ALA A 38 -37.99 -25.37 -12.93
CA ALA A 38 -38.84 -26.40 -12.34
C ALA A 38 -39.67 -25.92 -11.13
N GLU A 39 -39.59 -24.62 -10.81
CA GLU A 39 -40.21 -24.02 -9.63
C GLU A 39 -40.82 -22.64 -9.95
N PRO A 40 -41.95 -22.28 -9.32
CA PRO A 40 -42.58 -20.97 -9.50
C PRO A 40 -41.68 -19.84 -8.98
N GLY A 41 -41.84 -18.64 -9.54
CA GLY A 41 -41.09 -17.45 -9.13
C GLY A 41 -41.58 -16.16 -9.79
N PRO A 42 -41.19 -14.97 -9.28
CA PRO A 42 -41.60 -13.69 -9.86
C PRO A 42 -41.24 -13.59 -11.35
N GLY A 43 -42.19 -13.20 -12.20
CA GLY A 43 -41.98 -13.06 -13.66
C GLY A 43 -42.01 -14.36 -14.46
N ARG A 44 -42.28 -15.51 -13.81
CA ARG A 44 -42.38 -16.82 -14.44
C ARG A 44 -43.82 -17.22 -14.74
N THR A 45 -44.08 -17.73 -15.93
CA THR A 45 -45.38 -18.25 -16.37
C THR A 45 -45.34 -19.77 -16.43
N ARG A 46 -46.35 -20.43 -15.86
CA ARG A 46 -46.46 -21.90 -15.87
C ARG A 46 -46.68 -22.41 -17.30
N LEU A 47 -45.88 -23.37 -17.71
CA LEU A 47 -46.01 -24.06 -19.00
C LEU A 47 -46.86 -25.34 -18.88
N GLY A 48 -46.83 -26.00 -17.73
CA GLY A 48 -47.60 -27.23 -17.46
C GLY A 48 -46.77 -28.31 -16.77
N SER A 49 -47.37 -29.47 -16.56
CA SER A 49 -46.70 -30.67 -16.05
C SER A 49 -46.18 -31.51 -17.22
N PHE A 50 -44.92 -31.93 -17.14
CA PHE A 50 -44.24 -32.69 -18.20
C PHE A 50 -43.71 -34.01 -17.63
N GLU A 51 -44.04 -35.12 -18.29
CA GLU A 51 -43.50 -36.42 -17.95
C GLU A 51 -42.34 -36.77 -18.87
N ARG A 52 -41.30 -37.38 -18.31
CA ARG A 52 -40.17 -37.88 -19.11
C ARG A 52 -40.63 -39.11 -19.88
N VAL A 53 -40.62 -39.03 -21.20
CA VAL A 53 -40.76 -40.19 -22.09
C VAL A 53 -39.39 -40.87 -22.21
N GLU A 54 -39.31 -42.16 -21.91
CA GLU A 54 -38.11 -42.96 -22.21
C GLU A 54 -38.06 -43.27 -23.71
N ASP A 55 -36.89 -43.11 -24.33
CA ASP A 55 -36.66 -43.40 -25.75
C ASP A 55 -36.84 -44.90 -26.02
N LYS A 56 -38.06 -45.31 -26.40
CA LYS A 56 -38.34 -46.61 -26.99
C LYS A 56 -38.25 -46.51 -28.50
N GLN A 57 -37.23 -47.15 -29.08
CA GLN A 57 -37.28 -47.66 -30.45
C GLN A 57 -38.50 -48.56 -30.58
N THR A 58 -39.55 -48.04 -31.23
CA THR A 58 -40.73 -48.83 -31.59
C THR A 58 -41.18 -48.43 -33.00
N SER A 59 -41.33 -49.47 -33.81
CA SER A 59 -41.82 -49.49 -35.18
C SER A 59 -43.10 -48.67 -35.38
N ILE A 60 -43.10 -47.86 -36.43
CA ILE A 60 -44.22 -47.02 -36.88
C ILE A 60 -45.41 -47.92 -37.28
N PRO A 61 -46.61 -47.76 -36.68
CA PRO A 61 -47.84 -48.36 -37.20
C PRO A 61 -48.32 -47.57 -38.43
N ALA A 62 -48.83 -48.29 -39.43
CA ALA A 62 -49.40 -47.70 -40.64
C ALA A 62 -50.59 -46.79 -40.30
N VAL A 63 -50.45 -45.50 -40.63
CA VAL A 63 -51.52 -44.49 -40.56
C VAL A 63 -52.33 -44.56 -41.85
N VAL A 64 -53.64 -44.76 -41.71
CA VAL A 64 -54.64 -44.57 -42.78
C VAL A 64 -54.69 -43.07 -43.09
N PRO A 65 -54.56 -42.62 -44.36
CA PRO A 65 -54.47 -41.21 -44.65
C PRO A 65 -55.85 -40.53 -44.53
N GLU A 66 -55.94 -39.57 -43.61
CA GLU A 66 -56.96 -38.51 -43.61
C GLU A 66 -56.72 -37.58 -44.81
N PRO A 67 -57.75 -36.94 -45.41
CA PRO A 67 -57.57 -36.10 -46.58
C PRO A 67 -56.65 -34.93 -46.22
N ALA A 68 -55.56 -34.79 -46.98
CA ALA A 68 -54.59 -33.72 -46.81
C ALA A 68 -55.27 -32.35 -46.88
N ALA A 69 -55.36 -31.65 -45.75
CA ALA A 69 -55.34 -30.20 -45.79
C ALA A 69 -53.99 -29.80 -46.39
N GLN A 70 -54.02 -29.27 -47.61
CA GLN A 70 -52.84 -28.73 -48.27
C GLN A 70 -52.24 -27.64 -47.37
N ALA A 71 -51.19 -27.97 -46.63
CA ALA A 71 -50.21 -26.96 -46.25
C ALA A 71 -49.67 -26.44 -47.58
N ALA A 72 -50.03 -25.20 -47.92
CA ALA A 72 -49.49 -24.54 -49.09
C ALA A 72 -47.96 -24.68 -49.04
N PRO A 73 -47.29 -25.16 -50.11
CA PRO A 73 -45.85 -25.10 -50.15
C PRO A 73 -45.49 -23.64 -49.96
N ALA A 74 -44.61 -23.32 -49.00
CA ALA A 74 -44.09 -21.98 -48.84
C ALA A 74 -43.73 -21.47 -50.24
N SER A 75 -44.36 -20.37 -50.65
CA SER A 75 -44.22 -19.91 -52.03
C SER A 75 -42.73 -19.71 -52.31
N SER A 76 -42.29 -19.89 -53.56
CA SER A 76 -40.89 -19.64 -53.92
C SER A 76 -40.42 -18.26 -53.43
N ALA A 77 -41.33 -17.29 -53.34
CA ALA A 77 -41.09 -15.98 -52.75
C ALA A 77 -40.83 -16.01 -51.23
N GLU A 78 -41.57 -16.80 -50.45
CA GLU A 78 -41.35 -16.96 -49.00
C GLU A 78 -40.03 -17.70 -48.70
N ILE A 79 -39.68 -18.72 -49.48
CA ILE A 79 -38.40 -19.43 -49.34
C ILE A 79 -37.22 -18.50 -49.67
N THR A 80 -37.37 -17.66 -50.69
CA THR A 80 -36.36 -16.64 -51.05
C THR A 80 -36.24 -15.59 -49.95
N ALA A 81 -37.35 -15.08 -49.41
CA ALA A 81 -37.35 -14.10 -48.32
C ALA A 81 -36.69 -14.66 -47.05
N ILE A 82 -36.95 -15.92 -46.70
CA ILE A 82 -36.30 -16.59 -45.56
C ILE A 82 -34.79 -16.74 -45.78
N ARG A 83 -34.36 -17.06 -47.01
CA ARG A 83 -32.93 -17.16 -47.36
C ARG A 83 -32.22 -15.82 -47.29
N GLU A 84 -32.86 -14.76 -47.79
CA GLU A 84 -32.35 -13.38 -47.69
C GLU A 84 -32.26 -12.93 -46.23
N GLU A 85 -33.24 -13.25 -45.38
CA GLU A 85 -33.20 -12.93 -43.94
C GLU A 85 -32.08 -13.72 -43.22
N LEU A 86 -31.88 -14.99 -43.57
CA LEU A 86 -30.79 -15.82 -43.05
C LEU A 86 -29.42 -15.28 -43.46
N GLU A 87 -29.28 -14.84 -44.71
CA GLU A 87 -28.06 -14.24 -45.23
C GLU A 87 -27.77 -12.90 -44.55
N GLN A 88 -28.79 -12.05 -44.37
CA GLN A 88 -28.67 -10.79 -43.62
C GLN A 88 -28.29 -11.02 -42.16
N LYS A 89 -28.89 -12.02 -41.49
CA LYS A 89 -28.52 -12.39 -40.12
C LYS A 89 -27.11 -12.95 -40.03
N THR A 90 -26.70 -13.77 -41.01
CA THR A 90 -25.33 -14.30 -41.09
C THR A 90 -24.33 -13.15 -41.27
N ASN A 91 -24.60 -12.22 -42.17
CA ASN A 91 -23.77 -11.03 -42.39
C ASN A 91 -23.74 -10.12 -41.15
N ALA A 92 -24.85 -9.97 -40.45
CA ALA A 92 -24.91 -9.22 -39.20
C ALA A 92 -24.09 -9.90 -38.09
N ILE A 93 -24.15 -11.23 -37.97
CA ILE A 93 -23.33 -12.02 -37.02
C ILE A 93 -21.85 -11.87 -37.37
N THR A 94 -21.46 -12.04 -38.62
CA THR A 94 -20.07 -11.86 -39.07
C THR A 94 -19.56 -10.44 -38.79
N ALA A 95 -20.36 -9.42 -39.08
CA ALA A 95 -20.00 -8.02 -38.77
C ALA A 95 -19.92 -7.74 -37.27
N LEU A 96 -20.74 -8.41 -36.44
CA LEU A 96 -20.65 -8.37 -34.99
C LEU A 96 -19.40 -9.09 -34.49
N GLU A 97 -19.04 -10.25 -35.03
CA GLU A 97 -17.82 -10.98 -34.69
C GLU A 97 -16.56 -10.20 -35.08
N GLU A 98 -16.54 -9.53 -36.25
CA GLU A 98 -15.45 -8.64 -36.65
C GLU A 98 -15.36 -7.42 -35.72
N ARG A 99 -16.50 -6.78 -35.38
CA ARG A 99 -16.52 -5.69 -34.40
C ARG A 99 -16.05 -6.14 -33.02
N VAL A 100 -16.41 -7.33 -32.56
CA VAL A 100 -15.94 -7.90 -31.30
C VAL A 100 -14.43 -8.15 -31.37
N LYS A 101 -13.92 -8.77 -32.44
CA LYS A 101 -12.47 -8.95 -32.65
C LYS A 101 -11.68 -7.64 -32.68
N ASP A 102 -12.26 -6.57 -33.23
CA ASP A 102 -11.62 -5.24 -33.24
C ASP A 102 -11.76 -4.49 -31.91
N THR A 103 -12.86 -4.69 -31.17
CA THR A 103 -13.12 -4.03 -29.87
C THR A 103 -12.44 -4.76 -28.69
N GLU A 104 -12.19 -6.07 -28.80
CA GLU A 104 -11.59 -6.90 -27.73
C GLU A 104 -10.07 -6.80 -27.63
N LYS A 105 -9.40 -5.93 -28.41
CA LYS A 105 -7.95 -5.76 -28.35
C LYS A 105 -7.46 -5.25 -26.98
N VAL A 106 -8.29 -4.48 -26.26
CA VAL A 106 -7.98 -3.93 -24.93
C VAL A 106 -9.20 -4.04 -24.02
N LYS A 107 -9.02 -4.65 -22.84
CA LYS A 107 -9.99 -4.73 -21.76
C LYS A 107 -9.77 -3.55 -20.80
N VAL A 108 -10.81 -2.77 -20.56
CA VAL A 108 -10.81 -1.71 -19.52
C VAL A 108 -11.49 -2.25 -18.27
N LYS A 109 -10.79 -2.22 -17.15
CA LYS A 109 -11.32 -2.60 -15.83
C LYS A 109 -11.38 -1.36 -14.95
N TYR A 110 -12.53 -1.19 -14.30
CA TYR A 110 -12.74 -0.16 -13.29
C TYR A 110 -12.61 -0.79 -11.90
N GLY A 111 -11.83 -0.17 -11.03
CA GLY A 111 -11.57 -0.61 -9.66
C GLY A 111 -11.21 0.58 -8.76
N PRO A 112 -10.18 0.47 -7.89
CA PRO A 112 -9.58 1.63 -7.26
C PRO A 112 -9.27 2.72 -8.28
N GLY A 113 -8.82 2.35 -9.48
CA GLY A 113 -8.50 3.26 -10.59
C GLY A 113 -8.83 2.68 -11.96
N LEU A 114 -8.21 3.25 -12.99
CA LEU A 114 -8.36 2.82 -14.39
C LEU A 114 -7.28 1.80 -14.74
N HIS A 115 -7.70 0.63 -15.19
CA HIS A 115 -6.80 -0.43 -15.63
C HIS A 115 -7.11 -0.85 -17.06
N PHE A 116 -6.05 -1.09 -17.82
CA PHE A 116 -6.04 -1.51 -19.21
C PHE A 116 -5.27 -2.81 -19.32
N GLU A 117 -5.77 -3.75 -20.11
CA GLU A 117 -5.16 -5.06 -20.34
C GLU A 117 -5.32 -5.45 -21.81
N SER A 118 -4.25 -5.88 -22.47
CA SER A 118 -4.32 -6.42 -23.82
C SER A 118 -5.13 -7.72 -23.87
N ALA A 119 -5.72 -8.05 -25.02
CA ALA A 119 -6.53 -9.26 -25.19
C ALA A 119 -5.83 -10.55 -24.71
N ASP A 120 -4.53 -10.66 -24.99
CA ASP A 120 -3.65 -11.79 -24.67
C ASP A 120 -3.10 -11.77 -23.22
N GLY A 121 -3.38 -10.70 -22.47
CA GLY A 121 -2.90 -10.48 -21.11
C GLY A 121 -1.39 -10.24 -21.02
N ASN A 122 -0.70 -10.03 -22.14
CA ASN A 122 0.74 -9.76 -22.12
C ASN A 122 1.07 -8.35 -21.65
N PHE A 123 0.16 -7.40 -21.86
CA PHE A 123 0.37 -5.99 -21.49
C PHE A 123 -0.72 -5.54 -20.55
N THR A 124 -0.32 -4.94 -19.42
CA THR A 124 -1.23 -4.22 -18.54
C THR A 124 -0.71 -2.82 -18.26
N ALA A 125 -1.63 -1.89 -18.00
CA ALA A 125 -1.34 -0.55 -17.52
C ALA A 125 -2.46 -0.13 -16.56
N GLY A 126 -2.09 0.35 -15.38
CA GLY A 126 -2.98 0.87 -14.36
C GLY A 126 -2.53 2.27 -13.98
N ILE A 127 -3.48 3.17 -13.80
CA ILE A 127 -3.22 4.50 -13.25
C ILE A 127 -3.39 4.41 -11.73
N ASP A 128 -2.31 4.65 -10.98
CA ASP A 128 -2.32 4.79 -9.51
C ASP A 128 -2.21 6.28 -9.18
N GLY A 129 -3.03 6.76 -8.26
CA GLY A 129 -2.99 8.14 -7.82
C GLY A 129 -3.41 8.29 -6.38
N ARG A 130 -2.98 9.40 -5.76
CA ARG A 130 -3.49 9.78 -4.43
C ARG A 130 -3.32 11.27 -4.17
N VAL A 131 -4.23 11.76 -3.35
CA VAL A 131 -4.18 13.10 -2.75
C VAL A 131 -4.35 12.95 -1.25
N GLN A 132 -3.44 13.57 -0.50
CA GLN A 132 -3.51 13.70 0.95
C GLN A 132 -3.46 15.18 1.29
N VAL A 133 -4.55 15.69 1.86
CA VAL A 133 -4.67 17.07 2.35
C VAL A 133 -4.66 17.02 3.86
N ASP A 134 -3.72 17.74 4.45
CA ASP A 134 -3.46 17.67 5.87
C ASP A 134 -3.65 19.04 6.49
N SER A 135 -4.10 19.07 7.75
CA SER A 135 -4.12 20.26 8.58
C SER A 135 -3.51 19.97 9.94
N GLN A 136 -2.94 20.99 10.55
CA GLN A 136 -2.28 20.94 11.85
C GLN A 136 -2.66 22.19 12.64
N TYR A 137 -3.01 21.97 13.90
CA TYR A 137 -3.20 23.02 14.89
C TYR A 137 -2.36 22.70 16.13
N ASN A 138 -1.46 23.61 16.49
CA ASN A 138 -0.61 23.46 17.69
C ASN A 138 -1.37 24.09 18.86
N ILE A 139 -1.98 23.24 19.69
CA ILE A 139 -2.80 23.62 20.85
C ILE A 139 -1.91 24.26 21.91
N THR A 140 -0.79 23.61 22.20
CA THR A 140 0.25 24.08 23.12
C THR A 140 1.56 24.13 22.36
N ASN A 141 2.32 25.21 22.54
CA ASN A 141 3.51 25.51 21.75
C ASN A 141 4.55 26.24 22.60
N ASP A 142 4.76 25.74 23.81
CA ASP A 142 5.66 26.38 24.77
C ASP A 142 7.09 25.97 24.43
N VAL A 143 7.83 26.91 23.85
CA VAL A 143 9.22 26.73 23.42
C VAL A 143 10.10 27.85 23.98
N LEU A 144 11.42 27.65 23.95
CA LEU A 144 12.34 28.73 24.32
C LEU A 144 12.27 29.88 23.30
N PRO A 145 12.39 31.14 23.75
CA PRO A 145 12.40 32.28 22.85
C PRO A 145 13.56 32.18 21.86
N ALA A 146 13.32 32.60 20.62
CA ALA A 146 14.38 32.73 19.63
C ALA A 146 15.39 33.79 20.08
N THR A 147 16.67 33.59 19.72
CA THR A 147 17.76 34.52 20.05
C THR A 147 18.24 35.27 18.82
N GLY A 148 18.69 36.52 18.99
CA GLY A 148 19.28 37.30 17.91
C GLY A 148 18.29 37.58 16.77
N ASN A 149 18.71 37.33 15.53
CA ASN A 149 17.90 37.57 14.33
C ASN A 149 17.16 36.33 13.83
N SER A 150 17.07 35.26 14.64
CA SER A 150 16.37 34.03 14.29
C SER A 150 14.85 34.22 14.27
N THR A 151 14.16 33.45 13.43
CA THR A 151 12.69 33.35 13.46
C THR A 151 12.21 32.68 14.76
N PRO A 152 10.96 32.92 15.21
CA PRO A 152 10.41 32.30 16.41
C PRO A 152 10.48 30.77 16.36
N ASN A 153 10.96 30.11 17.42
CA ASN A 153 11.16 28.66 17.50
C ASN A 153 9.86 27.82 17.48
N GLU A 154 8.71 28.45 17.41
CA GLU A 154 7.40 27.82 17.50
C GLU A 154 7.08 26.93 16.28
N LEU A 155 6.19 25.95 16.48
CA LEU A 155 5.55 25.22 15.39
C LEU A 155 4.39 26.04 14.80
N ASN A 156 4.28 26.10 13.48
CA ASN A 156 3.21 26.82 12.81
C ASN A 156 1.99 25.92 12.58
N SER A 157 0.80 26.51 12.75
CA SER A 157 -0.46 25.86 12.37
C SER A 157 -0.75 26.14 10.89
N GLY A 158 -1.50 25.25 10.24
CA GLY A 158 -1.88 25.46 8.85
C GLY A 158 -2.50 24.25 8.18
N ALA A 159 -2.51 24.28 6.85
CA ALA A 159 -2.89 23.15 6.01
C ALA A 159 -1.98 23.07 4.79
N ASN A 160 -1.73 21.85 4.30
CA ASN A 160 -0.93 21.62 3.10
C ASN A 160 -1.47 20.45 2.27
N ILE A 161 -0.90 20.29 1.07
CA ILE A 161 -1.02 19.05 0.30
C ILE A 161 0.20 18.21 0.64
N ARG A 162 0.01 17.25 1.55
CA ARG A 162 1.09 16.38 2.02
C ARG A 162 1.64 15.49 0.91
N ARG A 163 0.76 14.97 0.05
CA ARG A 163 1.10 14.18 -1.14
C ARG A 163 0.09 14.42 -2.25
N ALA A 164 0.60 14.60 -3.46
CA ALA A 164 -0.19 14.56 -4.68
C ALA A 164 0.57 13.69 -5.66
N ARG A 165 0.21 12.40 -5.73
CA ARG A 165 0.93 11.43 -6.56
C ARG A 165 0.11 10.97 -7.73
N LEU A 166 0.81 10.78 -8.84
CA LEU A 166 0.30 10.12 -10.02
C LEU A 166 1.35 9.12 -10.50
N GLY A 167 0.90 7.95 -10.90
CA GLY A 167 1.75 6.91 -11.40
C GLY A 167 1.06 6.03 -12.43
N VAL A 168 1.90 5.29 -13.14
CA VAL A 168 1.50 4.22 -14.04
C VAL A 168 2.24 2.96 -13.62
N GLU A 169 1.53 1.85 -13.52
CA GLU A 169 2.10 0.55 -13.23
C GLU A 169 1.46 -0.54 -14.07
N GLY A 170 2.16 -1.64 -14.30
CA GLY A 170 1.61 -2.72 -15.09
C GLY A 170 2.63 -3.80 -15.37
N THR A 171 2.29 -4.71 -16.25
CA THR A 171 3.09 -5.87 -16.63
C THR A 171 3.31 -5.90 -18.13
N VAL A 172 4.51 -6.29 -18.53
CA VAL A 172 4.91 -6.57 -19.91
C VAL A 172 5.31 -8.04 -19.99
N TYR A 173 4.74 -8.77 -20.94
CA TYR A 173 4.87 -10.22 -21.08
C TYR A 173 4.68 -10.98 -19.76
N LYS A 174 3.74 -10.52 -18.92
CA LYS A 174 3.33 -11.09 -17.61
C LYS A 174 4.39 -11.03 -16.50
N ASP A 175 5.64 -11.33 -16.80
CA ASP A 175 6.71 -11.50 -15.79
C ASP A 175 7.48 -10.21 -15.49
N TRP A 176 7.34 -9.17 -16.33
CA TRP A 176 8.01 -7.88 -16.16
C TRP A 176 7.05 -6.81 -15.66
N PHE A 177 7.08 -6.54 -14.36
CA PHE A 177 6.30 -5.45 -13.77
C PHE A 177 7.06 -4.12 -13.87
N TYR A 178 6.42 -3.07 -14.34
CA TYR A 178 6.98 -1.71 -14.32
C TYR A 178 6.15 -0.81 -13.41
N LYS A 179 6.80 0.18 -12.81
CA LYS A 179 6.13 1.28 -12.11
C LYS A 179 6.89 2.58 -12.27
N PHE A 180 6.15 3.64 -12.55
CA PHE A 180 6.60 5.01 -12.44
C PHE A 180 5.59 5.77 -11.58
N GLU A 181 6.05 6.49 -10.55
CA GLU A 181 5.25 7.33 -9.66
C GLU A 181 5.97 8.67 -9.44
N TYR A 182 5.23 9.76 -9.59
CA TYR A 182 5.69 11.12 -9.35
C TYR A 182 4.85 11.77 -8.25
N ASP A 183 5.50 12.43 -7.30
CA ASP A 183 4.89 13.20 -6.21
C ASP A 183 5.08 14.71 -6.45
N PHE A 184 3.99 15.36 -6.84
CA PHE A 184 3.95 16.79 -7.13
C PHE A 184 4.17 17.67 -5.90
N SER A 185 4.09 17.14 -4.67
CA SER A 185 4.42 17.89 -3.46
C SER A 185 5.89 17.82 -3.05
N ARG A 186 6.71 16.95 -3.67
CA ARG A 186 8.13 16.74 -3.29
C ARG A 186 9.15 17.57 -4.08
N GLY A 187 8.71 18.27 -5.13
CA GLY A 187 9.61 18.84 -6.14
C GLY A 187 10.75 19.71 -5.58
N ASN A 188 10.54 20.48 -4.51
CA ASN A 188 11.57 21.31 -3.86
C ASN A 188 12.61 21.96 -4.81
N GLY A 189 12.15 22.57 -5.91
CA GLY A 189 13.00 23.21 -6.93
C GLY A 189 13.63 22.28 -7.99
N SER A 190 13.48 20.96 -7.86
CA SER A 190 14.02 19.95 -8.79
C SER A 190 12.93 18.95 -9.21
N VAL A 191 12.61 18.92 -10.51
CA VAL A 191 11.62 17.97 -11.08
C VAL A 191 11.97 16.54 -10.70
N THR A 192 13.24 16.16 -10.75
CA THR A 192 13.66 14.78 -10.46
C THR A 192 13.42 14.37 -9.00
N SER A 193 13.33 15.32 -8.06
CA SER A 193 13.03 15.05 -6.65
C SER A 193 11.58 14.60 -6.40
N GLY A 194 10.69 14.81 -7.37
CA GLY A 194 9.33 14.29 -7.34
C GLY A 194 9.23 12.79 -7.61
N ILE A 195 10.24 12.16 -8.22
CA ILE A 195 10.19 10.74 -8.58
C ILE A 195 10.33 9.90 -7.30
N THR A 196 9.32 9.06 -7.03
CA THR A 196 9.33 8.14 -5.88
C THR A 196 9.68 6.73 -6.32
N ASP A 197 8.85 6.13 -7.16
CA ASP A 197 9.10 4.82 -7.77
C ASP A 197 9.37 4.99 -9.27
N ALA A 198 10.43 4.38 -9.78
CA ALA A 198 10.75 4.33 -11.20
C ALA A 198 11.60 3.08 -11.46
N PHE A 199 10.95 1.93 -11.60
CA PHE A 199 11.65 0.65 -11.67
C PHE A 199 10.98 -0.37 -12.58
N LEU A 200 11.78 -1.37 -12.97
CA LEU A 200 11.36 -2.61 -13.58
C LEU A 200 11.62 -3.76 -12.60
N ARG A 201 10.66 -4.66 -12.43
CA ARG A 201 10.75 -5.87 -11.62
C ARG A 201 10.46 -7.09 -12.47
N TRP A 202 11.46 -7.94 -12.65
CA TRP A 202 11.30 -9.25 -13.26
C TRP A 202 10.98 -10.29 -12.19
N THR A 203 9.94 -11.09 -12.40
CA THR A 203 9.58 -12.23 -11.54
C THR A 203 9.97 -13.51 -12.26
N TYR A 204 10.68 -14.41 -11.60
CA TYR A 204 11.05 -15.69 -12.21
C TYR A 204 9.79 -16.55 -12.41
N PRO A 205 9.50 -17.02 -13.62
CA PRO A 205 8.26 -17.77 -13.90
C PRO A 205 8.10 -18.98 -12.97
N GLY A 206 6.96 -19.06 -12.29
CA GLY A 206 6.66 -20.16 -11.35
C GLY A 206 7.42 -20.11 -10.03
N SER A 207 8.08 -18.99 -9.70
CA SER A 207 8.82 -18.80 -8.45
C SER A 207 8.39 -17.51 -7.72
N PRO A 208 8.47 -17.48 -6.37
CA PRO A 208 8.31 -16.26 -5.57
C PRO A 208 9.48 -15.27 -5.70
N PHE A 209 10.54 -15.64 -6.42
CA PHE A 209 11.74 -14.83 -6.60
C PHE A 209 11.54 -13.72 -7.64
N SER A 210 11.99 -12.52 -7.32
CA SER A 210 11.99 -11.38 -8.23
C SER A 210 13.24 -10.51 -8.07
N ILE A 211 13.63 -9.87 -9.16
CA ILE A 211 14.71 -8.89 -9.22
C ILE A 211 14.12 -7.56 -9.67
N LYS A 212 14.50 -6.48 -8.99
CA LYS A 212 14.09 -5.12 -9.29
C LYS A 212 15.31 -4.26 -9.65
N VAL A 213 15.19 -3.41 -10.66
CA VAL A 213 16.21 -2.45 -11.07
C VAL A 213 15.55 -1.08 -11.28
N GLY A 214 16.15 -0.02 -10.73
CA GLY A 214 15.66 1.36 -10.84
C GLY A 214 15.57 2.06 -9.49
N SER A 215 14.71 3.07 -9.38
CA SER A 215 14.40 3.78 -8.14
C SER A 215 13.25 3.10 -7.39
N PHE A 216 13.49 2.68 -6.16
CA PHE A 216 12.49 2.03 -5.31
C PHE A 216 12.89 2.14 -3.82
N LYS A 217 11.94 1.87 -2.94
CA LYS A 217 12.21 1.84 -1.50
C LYS A 217 13.22 0.76 -1.09
N GLU A 218 14.17 1.13 -0.24
CA GLU A 218 15.02 0.16 0.45
C GLU A 218 14.20 -0.88 1.25
N PRO A 219 14.60 -2.16 1.28
CA PRO A 219 13.97 -3.19 2.11
C PRO A 219 14.38 -3.01 3.58
N PHE A 220 13.69 -2.12 4.30
CA PHE A 220 13.94 -1.84 5.71
C PHE A 220 12.65 -1.36 6.39
N SER A 221 12.39 -1.80 7.64
CA SER A 221 11.23 -1.42 8.45
C SER A 221 9.84 -1.86 7.93
N LEU A 222 8.98 -2.30 8.83
CA LEU A 222 7.59 -2.68 8.53
C LEU A 222 6.74 -1.45 8.17
N GLU A 223 6.88 -0.37 8.94
CA GLU A 223 6.15 0.87 8.69
C GLU A 223 6.63 1.61 7.44
N GLU A 224 7.91 1.53 7.10
CA GLU A 224 8.38 2.11 5.82
C GLU A 224 7.95 1.26 4.61
N ALA A 225 8.06 -0.08 4.71
CA ALA A 225 7.56 -0.99 3.69
C ALA A 225 6.03 -0.83 3.47
N THR A 226 5.31 -0.41 4.52
CA THR A 226 3.90 -0.05 4.43
C THR A 226 3.72 1.20 3.55
N SER A 227 2.80 1.12 2.60
CA SER A 227 2.43 2.28 1.78
C SER A 227 1.87 3.39 2.65
N ASN A 228 2.24 4.65 2.39
CA ASN A 228 1.70 5.83 3.08
C ASN A 228 0.16 5.93 3.06
N ARG A 229 -0.51 5.20 2.16
CA ARG A 229 -1.97 5.07 2.12
C ARG A 229 -2.57 4.34 3.32
N PHE A 230 -1.78 3.45 3.95
CA PHE A 230 -2.25 2.44 4.90
C PHE A 230 -1.55 2.53 6.26
N LEU A 231 -0.89 3.66 6.55
CA LEU A 231 -0.33 3.95 7.88
C LEU A 231 -1.46 4.15 8.89
N THR A 232 -1.25 3.77 10.15
CA THR A 232 -2.26 3.93 11.21
C THR A 232 -2.43 5.38 11.63
N PHE A 233 -1.30 6.06 11.79
CA PHE A 233 -1.21 7.49 12.09
C PHE A 233 -0.93 8.29 10.81
N ILE A 234 -1.20 9.59 10.85
CA ILE A 234 -1.02 10.52 9.72
C ILE A 234 0.44 10.50 9.23
N GLU A 235 1.39 10.66 10.15
CA GLU A 235 2.82 10.44 9.89
C GLU A 235 3.31 9.11 10.47
N ARG A 236 4.44 8.65 9.93
CA ARG A 236 5.20 7.54 10.51
C ARG A 236 5.76 7.91 11.88
N ASN A 237 6.12 6.89 12.62
CA ASN A 237 6.78 7.02 13.92
C ASN A 237 8.15 7.70 13.78
N MET A 238 8.58 8.40 14.83
CA MET A 238 9.75 9.30 14.80
C MET A 238 11.01 8.58 14.32
N ILE A 239 11.23 7.34 14.77
CA ILE A 239 12.44 6.59 14.45
C ILE A 239 12.48 6.13 12.99
N VAL A 240 11.32 5.80 12.40
CA VAL A 240 11.23 5.40 10.99
C VAL A 240 11.43 6.62 10.10
N ASN A 241 10.82 7.76 10.46
CA ASN A 241 11.08 9.02 9.79
C ASN A 241 12.56 9.40 9.86
N THR A 242 13.20 9.25 11.03
CA THR A 242 14.57 9.72 11.24
C THR A 242 15.60 8.83 10.55
N PHE A 243 15.49 7.51 10.67
CA PHE A 243 16.55 6.60 10.18
C PHE A 243 16.27 5.98 8.80
N VAL A 244 15.08 6.21 8.24
CA VAL A 244 14.65 5.60 6.96
C VAL A 244 14.11 6.66 5.97
N ASP A 245 13.11 7.47 6.35
CA ASP A 245 12.53 8.48 5.44
C ASP A 245 13.41 9.74 5.29
N ASN A 246 14.11 10.17 6.33
CA ASN A 246 14.97 11.36 6.33
C ASN A 246 16.18 11.19 5.38
N PRO A 247 16.96 10.08 5.45
CA PRO A 247 17.93 9.71 4.40
C PRO A 247 17.30 9.46 3.02
N ASN A 248 15.96 9.50 2.94
CA ASN A 248 15.11 9.20 1.81
C ASN A 248 15.20 7.72 1.37
N THR A 249 14.15 6.99 1.71
CA THR A 249 13.99 5.55 1.41
C THR A 249 14.01 5.23 -0.08
N TYR A 250 13.64 6.17 -0.96
CA TYR A 250 13.54 5.94 -2.40
C TYR A 250 14.90 6.10 -3.07
N LYS A 251 15.53 4.99 -3.40
CA LYS A 251 16.93 4.91 -3.82
C LYS A 251 17.09 4.14 -5.12
N THR A 252 18.16 4.42 -5.85
CA THR A 252 18.40 3.83 -7.17
C THR A 252 19.32 2.63 -7.06
N GLY A 253 18.97 1.49 -7.62
CA GLY A 253 19.87 0.33 -7.60
C GLY A 253 19.25 -0.96 -8.11
N ILE A 254 19.73 -2.06 -7.55
CA ILE A 254 19.25 -3.42 -7.82
C ILE A 254 18.80 -4.07 -6.51
N GLY A 255 17.68 -4.77 -6.54
CA GLY A 255 17.15 -5.50 -5.39
C GLY A 255 16.68 -6.89 -5.78
N ALA A 256 16.81 -7.84 -4.87
CA ALA A 256 16.25 -9.18 -4.97
C ALA A 256 15.20 -9.34 -3.88
N ASN A 257 14.10 -10.02 -4.20
CA ASN A 257 13.02 -10.27 -3.27
C ASN A 257 12.49 -11.70 -3.43
N TRP A 258 12.35 -12.39 -2.31
CA TRP A 258 11.66 -13.69 -2.21
C TRP A 258 10.43 -13.48 -1.34
N ALA A 259 9.23 -13.69 -1.86
CA ALA A 259 7.99 -13.47 -1.12
C ALA A 259 7.03 -14.66 -1.23
N GLU A 260 6.83 -15.32 -0.10
CA GLU A 260 5.89 -16.42 0.09
C GLU A 260 4.80 -15.99 1.09
N GLU A 261 3.78 -16.83 1.29
CA GLU A 261 2.68 -16.50 2.21
C GLU A 261 3.15 -16.18 3.65
N ARG A 262 4.19 -16.87 4.13
CA ARG A 262 4.67 -16.75 5.52
C ARG A 262 6.03 -16.09 5.68
N TYR A 263 6.79 -15.89 4.61
CA TYR A 263 8.16 -15.37 4.69
C TYR A 263 8.41 -14.40 3.54
N GLN A 264 9.02 -13.27 3.84
CA GLN A 264 9.50 -12.32 2.84
C GLN A 264 10.94 -11.94 3.16
N VAL A 265 11.80 -11.99 2.14
CA VAL A 265 13.20 -11.58 2.23
C VAL A 265 13.46 -10.59 1.11
N GLY A 266 13.98 -9.42 1.46
CA GLY A 266 14.45 -8.41 0.52
C GLY A 266 15.92 -8.08 0.77
N LEU A 267 16.69 -7.96 -0.30
CA LEU A 267 18.07 -7.49 -0.28
C LEU A 267 18.24 -6.48 -1.40
N ALA A 268 18.96 -5.39 -1.17
CA ALA A 268 19.24 -4.40 -2.19
C ALA A 268 20.66 -3.85 -2.08
N PHE A 269 21.24 -3.55 -3.24
CA PHE A 269 22.40 -2.70 -3.40
C PHE A 269 21.94 -1.42 -4.09
N GLN A 270 22.01 -0.29 -3.39
CA GLN A 270 21.42 0.96 -3.85
C GLN A 270 22.36 2.13 -3.62
N THR A 271 22.19 3.18 -4.41
CA THR A 271 22.85 4.47 -4.27
C THR A 271 21.85 5.53 -3.82
N GLU A 272 22.30 6.77 -3.71
CA GLU A 272 21.48 7.88 -3.25
C GLU A 272 20.18 8.10 -4.06
N PRO A 273 19.19 8.77 -3.45
CA PRO A 273 17.95 9.14 -4.11
C PRO A 273 18.14 9.97 -5.37
N VAL A 274 17.13 9.87 -6.23
CA VAL A 274 16.95 10.73 -7.40
C VAL A 274 16.56 12.15 -6.95
N GLY A 275 17.32 13.16 -7.37
CA GLY A 275 17.03 14.57 -7.07
C GLY A 275 18.10 15.27 -6.24
N SER A 276 17.83 16.53 -5.86
CA SER A 276 18.81 17.40 -5.18
C SER A 276 18.67 17.48 -3.66
N TRP A 277 17.65 16.85 -3.09
CA TRP A 277 17.29 17.11 -1.71
C TRP A 277 17.06 15.83 -0.92
N SER A 278 18.02 15.49 -0.06
CA SER A 278 17.80 14.63 1.09
C SER A 278 18.85 14.96 2.16
N SER A 279 18.58 14.59 3.42
CA SER A 279 19.59 14.65 4.47
C SER A 279 20.71 13.63 4.29
N ALA A 280 20.74 12.90 3.17
CA ALA A 280 21.79 11.97 2.74
C ALA A 280 22.48 12.40 1.43
N ALA A 281 22.22 13.62 0.94
CA ALA A 281 22.82 14.10 -0.30
C ALA A 281 24.32 14.37 -0.10
N THR A 282 25.16 13.67 -0.86
CA THR A 282 26.61 13.91 -0.84
C THR A 282 27.11 14.82 -1.93
N SER A 283 26.30 15.07 -2.97
CA SER A 283 26.66 16.01 -4.02
C SER A 283 26.73 17.45 -3.50
N VAL A 284 27.82 18.13 -3.82
CA VAL A 284 28.01 19.58 -3.62
C VAL A 284 27.27 20.43 -4.67
N ASN A 285 26.48 19.80 -5.54
CA ASN A 285 25.78 20.48 -6.62
C ASN A 285 24.31 20.78 -6.25
N PRO A 286 23.81 22.03 -6.46
CA PRO A 286 22.41 22.38 -6.25
C PRO A 286 21.39 21.65 -7.14
N ASN A 287 21.82 20.92 -8.17
CA ASN A 287 20.98 20.09 -9.02
C ASN A 287 20.90 18.63 -8.56
N GLY A 288 21.66 18.25 -7.52
CA GLY A 288 21.61 16.94 -6.91
C GLY A 288 22.48 15.87 -7.57
N ASN A 289 22.13 14.61 -7.28
CA ASN A 289 22.94 13.45 -7.65
C ASN A 289 22.77 12.99 -9.11
N ASN A 290 21.69 13.41 -9.79
CA ASN A 290 21.35 12.91 -11.12
C ASN A 290 21.78 13.78 -12.28
N SER A 291 21.93 15.09 -12.08
CA SER A 291 22.44 16.01 -13.09
C SER A 291 23.88 16.35 -12.77
N ARG A 292 24.74 15.31 -12.73
CA ARG A 292 26.16 15.43 -12.36
C ARG A 292 26.87 16.35 -13.34
N ASN A 293 27.43 17.43 -12.82
CA ASN A 293 28.29 18.36 -13.53
C ASN A 293 29.28 18.99 -12.54
N ASN A 294 30.50 19.25 -13.03
CA ASN A 294 31.53 20.05 -12.35
C ASN A 294 31.83 19.62 -10.89
N GLY A 295 32.57 18.53 -10.69
CA GLY A 295 33.11 18.17 -9.37
C GLY A 295 32.11 17.56 -8.37
N SER A 296 30.98 17.00 -8.84
CA SER A 296 29.94 16.42 -7.96
C SER A 296 30.39 15.20 -7.14
N GLY A 297 31.55 14.61 -7.44
CA GLY A 297 32.08 13.44 -6.74
C GLY A 297 31.24 12.17 -6.86
N ASP A 298 31.67 11.10 -6.20
CA ASP A 298 30.99 9.80 -6.19
C ASP A 298 29.81 9.78 -5.21
N THR A 299 28.73 9.10 -5.57
CA THR A 299 27.54 8.97 -4.71
C THR A 299 27.80 7.96 -3.61
N SER A 300 27.18 8.16 -2.45
CA SER A 300 27.03 7.14 -1.42
C SER A 300 26.32 5.90 -1.96
N TRP A 301 26.59 4.77 -1.33
CA TRP A 301 25.99 3.49 -1.67
C TRP A 301 25.74 2.66 -0.40
N GLU A 302 24.84 1.70 -0.50
CA GLU A 302 24.52 0.80 0.59
C GLU A 302 24.23 -0.62 0.12
N VAL A 303 24.46 -1.56 1.05
CA VAL A 303 23.90 -2.91 1.01
C VAL A 303 22.92 -3.01 2.18
N ILE A 304 21.67 -3.35 1.90
CA ILE A 304 20.61 -3.34 2.90
C ILE A 304 19.63 -4.48 2.67
N GLY A 305 19.11 -5.06 3.74
CA GLY A 305 18.16 -6.15 3.66
C GLY A 305 17.18 -6.19 4.82
N ARG A 306 16.07 -6.89 4.57
CA ARG A 306 15.02 -7.17 5.54
C ARG A 306 14.52 -8.58 5.36
N ILE A 307 14.32 -9.26 6.48
CA ILE A 307 13.60 -10.53 6.55
C ILE A 307 12.37 -10.34 7.44
N SER A 308 11.24 -10.86 7.01
CA SER A 308 10.02 -10.94 7.81
C SER A 308 9.40 -12.33 7.69
N PHE A 309 8.77 -12.77 8.77
CA PHE A 309 8.14 -14.06 8.84
C PHE A 309 6.92 -14.06 9.76
N LEU A 310 5.97 -14.94 9.45
CA LEU A 310 4.74 -15.14 10.21
C LEU A 310 4.83 -16.45 11.02
N PRO A 311 5.51 -16.47 12.19
CA PRO A 311 5.70 -17.71 12.96
C PRO A 311 4.39 -18.34 13.42
N TRP A 312 3.37 -17.52 13.66
CA TRP A 312 2.00 -17.97 13.93
C TRP A 312 1.06 -17.30 12.92
N LYS A 313 0.28 -18.11 12.21
CA LYS A 313 -0.77 -17.67 11.28
C LYS A 313 -1.86 -18.72 11.26
N GLU A 314 -3.01 -18.37 11.85
CA GLU A 314 -4.25 -19.16 11.79
C GLU A 314 -5.11 -18.74 10.60
N SER A 315 -5.11 -17.45 10.28
CA SER A 315 -5.86 -16.87 9.15
C SER A 315 -5.28 -15.52 8.76
N ASP A 316 -5.82 -14.89 7.72
CA ASP A 316 -5.43 -13.54 7.30
C ASP A 316 -5.84 -12.43 8.30
N SER A 317 -6.58 -12.78 9.35
CA SER A 317 -6.93 -11.88 10.45
C SER A 317 -6.38 -12.34 11.81
N LYS A 318 -5.60 -13.43 11.87
CA LYS A 318 -5.01 -13.94 13.10
C LYS A 318 -3.59 -14.44 12.85
N PHE A 319 -2.62 -13.58 13.10
CA PHE A 319 -1.21 -13.89 12.89
C PHE A 319 -0.28 -12.99 13.70
N LEU A 320 0.94 -13.47 13.89
CA LEU A 320 2.08 -12.75 14.44
C LEU A 320 3.08 -12.58 13.32
N HIS A 321 3.55 -11.35 13.14
CA HIS A 321 4.65 -10.92 12.29
C HIS A 321 5.87 -10.65 13.15
N ILE A 322 7.02 -11.17 12.72
CA ILE A 322 8.33 -10.82 13.26
C ILE A 322 9.24 -10.52 12.08
N GLY A 323 10.10 -9.52 12.21
CA GLY A 323 11.10 -9.23 11.21
C GLY A 323 12.34 -8.58 11.79
N GLY A 324 13.36 -8.51 10.95
CA GLY A 324 14.61 -7.83 11.21
C GLY A 324 15.14 -7.21 9.94
N SER A 325 15.78 -6.05 10.07
CA SER A 325 16.41 -5.33 8.97
C SER A 325 17.84 -4.95 9.33
N GLY A 326 18.72 -4.86 8.35
CA GLY A 326 20.12 -4.51 8.55
C GLY A 326 20.73 -3.94 7.29
N GLY A 327 21.64 -2.97 7.42
CA GLY A 327 22.36 -2.42 6.28
C GLY A 327 23.60 -1.65 6.63
N HIS A 328 24.49 -1.53 5.65
CA HIS A 328 25.71 -0.74 5.70
C HIS A 328 25.67 0.31 4.59
N THR A 329 25.78 1.58 4.95
CA THR A 329 25.82 2.70 4.00
C THR A 329 27.18 3.38 4.08
N VAL A 330 27.91 3.44 2.97
CA VAL A 330 29.12 4.26 2.83
C VAL A 330 28.72 5.66 2.41
N VAL A 331 29.20 6.67 3.12
CA VAL A 331 28.91 8.08 2.89
C VAL A 331 30.09 8.76 2.20
N ASN A 332 29.87 9.23 0.97
CA ASN A 332 30.91 9.86 0.17
C ASN A 332 30.88 11.40 0.28
N SER A 333 31.31 11.95 1.41
CA SER A 333 31.37 13.42 1.61
C SER A 333 32.31 14.11 0.60
N GLN A 334 31.84 15.16 -0.06
CA GLN A 334 32.61 15.92 -1.05
C GLN A 334 33.17 17.22 -0.47
N PHE A 335 34.43 17.52 -0.78
CA PHE A 335 35.17 18.68 -0.26
C PHE A 335 35.63 19.58 -1.39
N GLN A 336 35.79 20.87 -1.09
CA GLN A 336 36.38 21.84 -2.01
C GLN A 336 37.89 21.60 -2.17
N GLY A 337 38.50 22.28 -3.14
CA GLY A 337 39.93 22.10 -3.47
C GLY A 337 40.88 22.49 -2.33
N ASP A 338 40.44 23.35 -1.41
CA ASP A 338 41.14 23.72 -0.17
C ASP A 338 40.86 22.76 1.00
N GLY A 339 40.05 21.72 0.77
CA GLY A 339 39.66 20.73 1.77
C GLY A 339 38.48 21.16 2.64
N ASP A 340 37.88 22.33 2.42
CA ASP A 340 36.74 22.80 3.21
C ASP A 340 35.43 22.11 2.80
N PHE A 341 34.51 22.00 3.76
CA PHE A 341 33.20 21.41 3.56
C PHE A 341 32.12 22.49 3.58
N ASN A 342 31.63 22.87 2.40
CA ASN A 342 30.74 24.02 2.22
C ASN A 342 29.38 23.69 1.59
N ASN A 343 29.11 22.44 1.18
CA ASN A 343 27.80 22.06 0.65
C ASN A 343 27.50 20.56 0.78
N GLY A 344 26.23 20.22 1.02
CA GLY A 344 25.75 18.84 1.20
C GLY A 344 25.91 18.32 2.63
N GLY A 345 25.86 17.00 2.79
CA GLY A 345 26.20 16.30 4.04
C GLY A 345 25.07 15.52 4.66
N MET A 346 25.45 14.61 5.57
CA MET A 346 24.53 13.69 6.22
C MET A 346 24.05 14.27 7.56
N SER A 347 22.75 14.20 7.84
CA SER A 347 22.23 14.46 9.19
C SER A 347 21.03 13.57 9.47
N PHE A 348 20.79 13.28 10.76
CA PHE A 348 19.56 12.65 11.22
C PHE A 348 18.70 13.69 11.93
N ALA A 349 17.44 13.79 11.50
CA ALA A 349 16.51 14.76 12.05
C ALA A 349 15.13 14.14 12.32
N ALA A 350 14.50 14.59 13.40
CA ALA A 350 13.19 14.14 13.84
C ALA A 350 12.25 15.31 14.09
N PHE A 351 10.96 15.06 13.90
CA PHE A 351 9.85 15.95 14.23
C PHE A 351 8.76 15.14 14.96
N PRO A 352 7.96 15.77 15.85
CA PRO A 352 7.05 15.06 16.75
C PRO A 352 5.75 14.68 16.03
N GLY A 353 5.85 13.78 15.05
CA GLY A 353 4.70 13.15 14.41
C GLY A 353 3.79 14.06 13.55
N ALA A 354 4.20 15.29 13.27
CA ALA A 354 3.43 16.28 12.52
C ALA A 354 4.05 16.65 11.16
N ASN A 355 3.24 17.05 10.17
CA ASN A 355 3.74 17.26 8.79
C ASN A 355 3.39 18.58 8.09
N VAL A 356 2.56 19.43 8.68
CA VAL A 356 2.28 20.75 8.09
C VAL A 356 3.45 21.67 8.38
N ASP A 357 3.89 21.71 9.64
CA ASP A 357 5.19 22.25 10.02
C ASP A 357 6.15 21.08 10.31
N ARG A 358 7.10 20.88 9.39
CA ARG A 358 8.15 19.84 9.50
C ARG A 358 9.44 20.38 10.10
N THR A 359 9.34 21.35 11.02
CA THR A 359 10.49 21.80 11.79
C THR A 359 11.16 20.60 12.45
N ASN A 360 12.45 20.42 12.14
CA ASN A 360 13.28 19.43 12.82
C ASN A 360 13.47 19.88 14.27
N VAL A 361 12.76 19.25 15.20
CA VAL A 361 12.88 19.55 16.64
C VAL A 361 14.11 18.88 17.24
N LEU A 362 14.51 17.73 16.68
CA LEU A 362 15.78 17.07 16.94
C LEU A 362 16.61 17.05 15.66
N ASN A 363 17.91 17.32 15.76
CA ASN A 363 18.79 17.35 14.61
C ASN A 363 20.24 17.13 15.04
N THR A 364 20.90 16.10 14.52
CA THR A 364 22.33 15.84 14.78
C THR A 364 23.26 16.95 14.29
N SER A 365 22.73 17.92 13.54
CA SER A 365 23.47 18.80 12.65
C SER A 365 24.20 17.99 11.57
N ASN A 366 24.95 18.68 10.71
CA ASN A 366 25.76 18.00 9.70
C ASN A 366 26.83 17.13 10.37
N LEU A 367 26.83 15.86 10.02
CA LEU A 367 27.80 14.88 10.51
C LEU A 367 29.17 15.06 9.83
N THR A 368 29.25 15.77 8.70
CA THR A 368 30.52 16.26 8.15
C THR A 368 30.66 17.76 8.37
N ARG A 369 31.77 18.20 8.98
CA ARG A 369 32.08 19.60 9.24
C ARG A 369 33.57 19.86 9.40
N GLY A 370 33.98 21.05 8.97
CA GLY A 370 35.36 21.53 9.03
C GLY A 370 36.20 21.08 7.84
N VAL A 371 37.50 21.39 7.92
CA VAL A 371 38.47 21.16 6.83
C VAL A 371 39.09 19.77 6.94
N LYS A 372 39.11 19.03 5.83
CA LYS A 372 39.65 17.68 5.75
C LYS A 372 41.10 17.62 6.22
N GLY A 373 41.40 16.70 7.14
CA GLY A 373 42.75 16.48 7.67
C GLY A 373 43.19 17.49 8.75
N VAL A 374 42.35 18.46 9.08
CA VAL A 374 42.63 19.43 10.16
C VAL A 374 42.11 18.87 11.51
N PRO A 375 42.89 18.94 12.60
CA PRO A 375 42.43 18.52 13.92
C PRO A 375 41.12 19.21 14.34
N GLY A 376 40.17 18.43 14.86
CA GLY A 376 38.85 18.92 15.27
C GLY A 376 37.78 18.91 14.17
N SER A 377 38.15 18.59 12.92
CA SER A 377 37.17 18.22 11.88
C SER A 377 36.42 16.96 12.26
N ARG A 378 35.18 16.84 11.79
CA ARG A 378 34.39 15.60 11.89
C ARG A 378 33.89 15.24 10.51
N ILE A 379 34.05 13.99 10.10
CA ILE A 379 33.70 13.52 8.76
C ILE A 379 33.05 12.16 8.93
N ILE A 380 31.80 12.03 8.48
CA ILE A 380 31.16 10.72 8.42
C ILE A 380 31.67 9.97 7.19
N ASP A 381 32.09 8.72 7.41
CA ASP A 381 32.55 7.82 6.36
C ASP A 381 31.50 6.74 6.07
N ASN A 382 30.77 6.28 7.09
CA ASN A 382 29.71 5.30 6.94
C ASN A 382 28.76 5.29 8.15
N TYR A 383 27.62 4.63 7.98
CA TYR A 383 26.75 4.26 9.09
C TYR A 383 26.14 2.87 8.89
N ASN A 384 25.93 2.14 9.99
CA ASN A 384 25.24 0.85 10.00
C ASN A 384 23.85 1.01 10.60
N ARG A 385 22.84 0.37 10.00
CA ARG A 385 21.46 0.39 10.52
C ARG A 385 21.03 -1.02 10.90
N PHE A 386 20.36 -1.12 12.04
CA PHE A 386 19.76 -2.37 12.51
C PHE A 386 18.32 -2.09 12.95
N GLY A 387 17.40 -2.97 12.55
CA GLY A 387 15.98 -2.85 12.87
C GLY A 387 15.41 -4.18 13.36
N ALA A 388 14.57 -4.13 14.38
CA ALA A 388 13.75 -5.25 14.82
C ALA A 388 12.27 -4.82 14.80
N GLU A 389 11.39 -5.68 14.29
CA GLU A 389 9.98 -5.36 14.09
C GLU A 389 9.06 -6.52 14.52
N MET A 390 7.91 -6.17 15.08
CA MET A 390 6.85 -7.08 15.47
C MET A 390 5.50 -6.48 15.10
N ALA A 391 4.57 -7.33 14.66
CA ALA A 391 3.15 -6.99 14.68
C ALA A 391 2.26 -8.18 15.01
N LEU A 392 1.22 -7.97 15.81
CA LEU A 392 0.17 -8.95 16.10
C LEU A 392 -1.13 -8.46 15.46
N VAL A 393 -1.82 -9.34 14.75
CA VAL A 393 -3.20 -9.12 14.29
C VAL A 393 -4.07 -10.21 14.91
N TYR A 394 -5.11 -9.83 15.63
CA TYR A 394 -6.09 -10.73 16.24
C TYR A 394 -7.50 -10.18 16.01
N GLY A 395 -8.05 -10.47 14.84
CA GLY A 395 -9.30 -9.90 14.35
C GLY A 395 -9.20 -8.37 14.29
N PRO A 396 -10.10 -7.64 14.97
CA PRO A 396 -10.09 -6.17 14.97
C PRO A 396 -8.96 -5.55 15.77
N PHE A 397 -8.33 -6.29 16.67
CA PHE A 397 -7.19 -5.81 17.44
C PHE A 397 -5.89 -5.98 16.66
N SER A 398 -5.02 -4.98 16.72
CA SER A 398 -3.64 -5.09 16.28
C SER A 398 -2.66 -4.38 17.19
N LEU A 399 -1.43 -4.87 17.24
CA LEU A 399 -0.30 -4.29 17.96
C LEU A 399 0.89 -4.25 17.00
N GLN A 400 1.67 -3.19 17.01
CA GLN A 400 2.90 -3.09 16.22
C GLN A 400 3.97 -2.37 17.04
N GLY A 401 5.22 -2.78 16.87
CA GLY A 401 6.36 -2.03 17.38
C GLY A 401 7.62 -2.30 16.58
N GLU A 402 8.49 -1.30 16.55
CA GLU A 402 9.82 -1.41 15.94
C GLU A 402 10.87 -0.74 16.83
N TYR A 403 12.08 -1.28 16.80
CA TYR A 403 13.30 -0.66 17.34
C TYR A 403 14.27 -0.47 16.18
N ILE A 404 14.88 0.71 16.08
CA ILE A 404 15.91 0.99 15.08
C ILE A 404 17.12 1.62 15.77
N GLN A 405 18.31 1.14 15.41
CA GLN A 405 19.60 1.67 15.80
C GLN A 405 20.42 2.03 14.56
N THR A 406 21.16 3.13 14.64
CA THR A 406 22.07 3.62 13.61
C THR A 406 23.42 3.98 14.22
N ASP A 407 24.47 3.28 13.83
CA ASP A 407 25.83 3.49 14.36
C ASP A 407 26.68 4.27 13.35
N VAL A 408 27.13 5.46 13.75
CA VAL A 408 27.85 6.43 12.90
C VAL A 408 29.36 6.28 13.06
N HIS A 409 30.10 6.21 11.95
CA HIS A 409 31.55 6.01 11.94
C HIS A 409 32.25 7.01 11.02
N GLY A 410 33.48 7.37 11.37
CA GLY A 410 34.36 8.18 10.52
C GLY A 410 35.39 8.99 11.31
N THR A 411 35.91 10.07 10.73
CA THR A 411 36.83 10.95 11.45
C THR A 411 36.09 11.70 12.55
N GLY A 412 36.52 11.52 13.79
CA GLY A 412 35.84 12.09 14.96
C GLY A 412 34.59 11.32 15.39
N TYR A 413 34.32 10.16 14.79
CA TYR A 413 33.25 9.24 15.17
C TYR A 413 33.78 7.82 15.34
N SER A 414 33.47 7.17 16.45
CA SER A 414 33.97 5.83 16.79
C SER A 414 32.86 4.80 16.93
N GLY A 415 31.73 5.01 16.26
CA GLY A 415 30.56 4.14 16.35
C GLY A 415 29.46 4.69 17.25
N GLU A 416 29.27 6.02 17.26
CA GLU A 416 28.19 6.67 18.00
C GLU A 416 26.83 6.08 17.62
N SER A 417 26.09 5.60 18.61
CA SER A 417 24.86 4.84 18.43
C SER A 417 23.63 5.71 18.69
N LEU A 418 22.91 5.99 17.61
CA LEU A 418 21.62 6.70 17.64
C LEU A 418 20.51 5.66 17.59
N PHE A 419 19.49 5.77 18.44
CA PHE A 419 18.47 4.74 18.49
C PHE A 419 17.10 5.27 18.91
N GLY A 420 16.09 4.44 18.70
CA GLY A 420 14.80 4.61 19.32
C GLY A 420 13.87 3.45 19.05
N TYR A 421 12.64 3.58 19.52
CA TYR A 421 11.60 2.60 19.29
C TYR A 421 10.23 3.27 19.27
N TYR A 422 9.25 2.58 18.72
CA TYR A 422 7.86 2.92 18.90
C TYR A 422 7.04 1.67 19.16
N GLY A 423 5.86 1.87 19.74
CA GLY A 423 4.83 0.84 19.83
C GLY A 423 3.44 1.47 19.75
N TYR A 424 2.51 0.81 19.09
CA TYR A 424 1.11 1.22 19.11
C TYR A 424 0.17 0.02 19.06
N ALA A 425 -1.02 0.22 19.63
CA ALA A 425 -2.15 -0.67 19.47
C ALA A 425 -3.26 0.04 18.69
N SER A 426 -4.00 -0.71 17.87
CA SER A 426 -5.22 -0.22 17.24
C SER A 426 -6.34 -1.24 17.28
N TYR A 427 -7.58 -0.74 17.20
CA TYR A 427 -8.78 -1.56 17.23
C TYR A 427 -9.82 -1.06 16.24
N PHE A 428 -10.29 -1.92 15.35
CA PHE A 428 -11.42 -1.63 14.47
C PHE A 428 -12.74 -1.82 15.22
N LEU A 429 -13.41 -0.72 15.55
CA LEU A 429 -14.70 -0.70 16.25
C LEU A 429 -15.80 -1.43 15.47
N THR A 430 -15.67 -1.48 14.15
CA THR A 430 -16.63 -2.07 13.19
C THR A 430 -16.28 -3.51 12.79
N GLY A 431 -15.21 -4.09 13.34
CA GLY A 431 -14.89 -5.51 13.20
C GLY A 431 -13.99 -5.90 12.02
N GLU A 432 -13.53 -4.95 11.20
CA GLU A 432 -12.49 -5.17 10.20
C GLU A 432 -11.19 -5.67 10.83
N SER A 433 -10.26 -6.16 10.02
CA SER A 433 -8.91 -6.55 10.47
C SER A 433 -7.88 -5.93 9.54
N ARG A 434 -6.65 -5.74 10.04
CA ARG A 434 -5.56 -5.24 9.20
C ARG A 434 -5.31 -6.19 8.03
N SER A 435 -5.17 -5.60 6.83
CA SER A 435 -4.76 -6.34 5.64
C SER A 435 -3.24 -6.42 5.57
N TYR A 436 -2.72 -7.59 5.19
CA TYR A 436 -1.28 -7.84 5.04
C TYR A 436 -0.96 -8.19 3.58
N ARG A 437 0.14 -7.63 3.06
CA ARG A 437 0.68 -7.94 1.72
C ARG A 437 1.96 -8.72 1.85
N LYS A 438 1.92 -9.98 1.40
CA LYS A 438 3.05 -10.90 1.46
C LYS A 438 4.24 -10.44 0.61
N GLU A 439 3.99 -9.76 -0.51
CA GLU A 439 5.03 -9.33 -1.45
C GLU A 439 6.01 -8.34 -0.84
N THR A 440 5.53 -7.53 0.12
CA THR A 440 6.32 -6.52 0.85
C THR A 440 6.48 -6.84 2.33
N GLY A 441 5.82 -7.90 2.81
CA GLY A 441 5.68 -8.19 4.23
C GLY A 441 5.17 -6.99 5.03
N ALA A 442 4.13 -6.30 4.56
CA ALA A 442 3.69 -5.01 5.11
C ALA A 442 2.17 -4.78 4.97
N TRP A 443 1.63 -3.70 5.55
CA TRP A 443 0.19 -3.48 5.53
C TRP A 443 -0.36 -3.14 4.15
N GLY A 444 -1.58 -3.62 3.91
CA GLY A 444 -2.40 -3.41 2.72
C GLY A 444 -3.62 -2.53 2.99
N ARG A 445 -4.47 -2.42 1.97
CA ARG A 445 -5.69 -1.61 2.00
C ARG A 445 -6.71 -2.21 2.97
N ILE A 446 -7.28 -1.35 3.82
CA ILE A 446 -8.47 -1.69 4.60
C ILE A 446 -9.70 -1.61 3.69
N LYS A 447 -10.49 -2.69 3.67
CA LYS A 447 -11.76 -2.74 2.98
C LYS A 447 -12.86 -2.81 4.05
N PRO A 448 -13.70 -1.77 4.17
CA PRO A 448 -14.83 -1.83 5.09
C PRO A 448 -15.70 -3.05 4.80
N GLN A 449 -16.17 -3.73 5.85
CA GLN A 449 -17.12 -4.85 5.68
C GLN A 449 -18.41 -4.37 5.03
N ARG A 450 -18.83 -3.14 5.39
CA ARG A 450 -19.92 -2.41 4.76
C ARG A 450 -19.50 -0.97 4.55
N ASN A 451 -19.45 -0.55 3.29
CA ASN A 451 -19.18 0.84 2.92
C ASN A 451 -20.20 1.79 3.56
N PHE A 452 -19.81 3.05 3.73
CA PHE A 452 -20.69 4.07 4.24
C PHE A 452 -21.89 4.27 3.30
N ASP A 453 -23.08 4.23 3.89
CA ASP A 453 -24.34 4.57 3.23
C ASP A 453 -25.30 5.16 4.28
N MET A 454 -26.23 6.04 3.85
CA MET A 454 -27.24 6.60 4.76
C MET A 454 -28.32 5.58 5.19
N LYS A 455 -28.13 4.29 4.87
CA LYS A 455 -29.07 3.18 5.12
C LYS A 455 -28.48 2.17 6.12
N GLY A 456 -27.49 2.58 6.91
CA GLY A 456 -26.89 1.79 7.98
C GLY A 456 -25.47 1.26 7.71
N GLY A 457 -24.84 1.65 6.62
CA GLY A 457 -23.41 1.42 6.39
C GLY A 457 -22.59 2.50 7.08
N TRP A 458 -21.71 2.13 8.02
CA TRP A 458 -20.90 3.09 8.78
C TRP A 458 -19.49 3.28 8.21
N GLY A 459 -19.08 2.49 7.21
CA GLY A 459 -17.67 2.33 6.87
C GLY A 459 -16.92 1.58 7.98
N ALA A 460 -15.58 1.62 7.93
CA ALA A 460 -14.75 1.10 9.02
C ALA A 460 -14.33 2.24 9.96
N TRP A 461 -14.34 1.98 11.26
CA TRP A 461 -13.84 2.90 12.28
C TRP A 461 -12.70 2.25 13.06
N GLU A 462 -11.57 2.93 13.17
CA GLU A 462 -10.40 2.48 13.91
C GLU A 462 -9.96 3.54 14.90
N ILE A 463 -9.65 3.10 16.11
CA ILE A 463 -8.97 3.89 17.13
C ILE A 463 -7.56 3.35 17.34
N ALA A 464 -6.61 4.23 17.63
CA ALA A 464 -5.23 3.84 17.90
C ALA A 464 -4.62 4.68 19.02
N ALA A 465 -3.71 4.08 19.78
CA ALA A 465 -2.88 4.76 20.76
C ALA A 465 -1.43 4.27 20.60
N GLY A 466 -0.47 5.20 20.62
CA GLY A 466 0.94 4.91 20.37
C GLY A 466 1.88 5.73 21.21
N TYR A 467 3.12 5.24 21.31
CA TYR A 467 4.25 5.87 21.97
C TYR A 467 5.46 5.81 21.06
N ASP A 468 6.23 6.89 21.01
CA ASP A 468 7.50 7.00 20.31
C ASP A 468 8.59 7.44 21.28
N TYR A 469 9.80 6.91 21.13
CA TYR A 469 11.00 7.41 21.78
C TYR A 469 12.17 7.43 20.80
N ILE A 470 12.96 8.49 20.83
CA ILE A 470 14.20 8.59 20.04
C ILE A 470 15.29 9.32 20.83
N ASN A 471 16.52 8.84 20.68
CA ASN A 471 17.71 9.46 21.25
C ASN A 471 18.80 9.57 20.17
N LEU A 472 19.16 10.81 19.86
CA LEU A 472 20.21 11.18 18.90
C LEU A 472 21.47 11.71 19.60
N ASN A 473 21.69 11.33 20.87
CA ASN A 473 22.86 11.73 21.65
C ASN A 473 23.75 10.52 21.97
N ASP A 474 24.96 10.52 21.41
CA ASP A 474 26.04 9.64 21.83
C ASP A 474 27.41 10.25 21.45
N GLY A 475 28.44 10.03 22.26
CA GLY A 475 29.82 10.44 21.96
C GLY A 475 29.95 11.88 21.50
N ASN A 476 30.36 12.09 20.24
CA ASN A 476 30.45 13.42 19.61
C ASN A 476 29.15 13.93 18.98
N VAL A 477 28.15 13.08 18.80
CA VAL A 477 26.85 13.44 18.21
C VAL A 477 25.91 14.00 19.28
N ARG A 478 25.33 15.17 19.01
CA ARG A 478 24.39 15.86 19.90
C ARG A 478 23.16 16.30 19.10
N GLY A 479 22.23 15.38 18.91
CA GLY A 479 20.99 15.62 18.17
C GLY A 479 19.74 15.84 19.03
N GLY A 480 19.84 15.60 20.35
CA GLY A 480 18.72 15.66 21.27
C GLY A 480 17.96 14.33 21.39
N LYS A 481 16.96 14.30 22.27
CA LYS A 481 16.07 13.16 22.49
C LYS A 481 14.65 13.64 22.73
N ALA A 482 13.67 12.81 22.42
CA ALA A 482 12.27 13.08 22.71
C ALA A 482 11.45 11.80 22.81
N ASP A 483 10.34 11.88 23.55
CA ASP A 483 9.26 10.91 23.48
C ASP A 483 7.88 11.58 23.38
N THR A 484 6.98 10.87 22.72
CA THR A 484 5.63 11.35 22.45
C THR A 484 4.60 10.26 22.71
N ILE A 485 3.40 10.68 23.08
CA ILE A 485 2.20 9.85 23.02
C ILE A 485 1.27 10.39 21.95
N LYS A 486 0.54 9.50 21.30
CA LYS A 486 -0.41 9.88 20.26
C LYS A 486 -1.66 9.02 20.26
N PHE A 487 -2.77 9.66 19.93
CA PHE A 487 -4.07 9.04 19.76
C PHE A 487 -4.59 9.30 18.36
N GLY A 488 -5.07 8.26 17.69
CA GLY A 488 -5.57 8.33 16.33
C GLY A 488 -7.03 7.89 16.25
N LEU A 489 -7.83 8.60 15.47
CA LEU A 489 -9.17 8.21 15.03
C LEU A 489 -9.21 8.18 13.51
N ASN A 490 -9.56 7.03 12.95
CA ASN A 490 -9.60 6.81 11.52
C ASN A 490 -11.00 6.36 11.10
N TRP A 491 -11.50 6.97 10.03
CA TRP A 491 -12.73 6.57 9.37
C TRP A 491 -12.47 6.22 7.91
N TYR A 492 -12.93 5.04 7.52
CA TYR A 492 -12.83 4.50 6.16
C TYR A 492 -14.24 4.34 5.60
N PRO A 493 -14.85 5.41 5.05
CA PRO A 493 -16.18 5.30 4.45
C PRO A 493 -16.20 4.36 3.24
N TYR A 494 -15.12 4.32 2.48
CA TYR A 494 -14.93 3.45 1.32
C TYR A 494 -13.47 2.95 1.31
N PRO A 495 -13.13 1.90 0.53
CA PRO A 495 -11.74 1.43 0.45
C PRO A 495 -10.74 2.49 -0.02
N ASN A 496 -11.20 3.52 -0.74
CA ASN A 496 -10.40 4.55 -1.42
C ASN A 496 -10.47 5.93 -0.75
N ILE A 497 -11.28 6.09 0.29
CA ILE A 497 -11.47 7.35 1.00
C ILE A 497 -11.18 7.10 2.47
N ARG A 498 -10.35 7.95 3.07
CA ARG A 498 -10.03 7.88 4.49
C ARG A 498 -9.96 9.27 5.11
N LEU A 499 -10.54 9.40 6.29
CA LEU A 499 -10.43 10.57 7.14
C LEU A 499 -9.67 10.16 8.39
N MET A 500 -8.71 10.99 8.81
CA MET A 500 -7.84 10.70 9.95
C MET A 500 -7.78 11.92 10.85
N SER A 501 -7.67 11.68 12.15
CA SER A 501 -7.36 12.71 13.14
C SER A 501 -6.39 12.16 14.16
N ASN A 502 -5.34 12.92 14.45
CA ASN A 502 -4.34 12.59 15.44
C ASN A 502 -4.27 13.69 16.49
N TYR A 503 -4.17 13.30 17.76
CA TYR A 503 -3.67 14.17 18.82
C TYR A 503 -2.32 13.64 19.27
N ILE A 504 -1.31 14.50 19.34
CA ILE A 504 0.06 14.18 19.72
C ILE A 504 0.47 15.09 20.86
N HIS A 505 1.01 14.50 21.92
CA HIS A 505 1.58 15.20 23.06
C HIS A 505 3.04 14.81 23.21
N VAL A 506 3.93 15.80 23.26
CA VAL A 506 5.36 15.61 23.55
C VAL A 506 5.54 15.54 25.05
N LEU A 507 5.95 14.38 25.56
CA LEU A 507 6.08 14.11 26.98
C LEU A 507 7.37 14.69 27.58
N ASP A 508 8.49 14.43 26.92
CA ASP A 508 9.81 14.97 27.23
C ASP A 508 10.54 15.29 25.93
N ILE A 509 11.26 16.41 25.92
CA ILE A 509 12.16 16.77 24.84
C ILE A 509 13.37 17.49 25.43
N ASN A 510 14.55 16.96 25.13
CA ASN A 510 15.81 17.50 25.59
C ASN A 510 16.75 17.71 24.40
N THR A 511 17.01 18.97 24.12
CA THR A 511 17.93 19.41 23.06
C THR A 511 19.12 20.19 23.64
N ALA A 512 19.42 19.98 24.92
CA ALA A 512 20.57 20.58 25.57
C ALA A 512 21.87 20.17 24.88
N GLY A 513 22.67 21.17 24.46
CA GLY A 513 23.94 20.94 23.76
C GLY A 513 23.81 20.60 22.27
N VAL A 514 22.60 20.64 21.70
CA VAL A 514 22.40 20.59 20.25
C VAL A 514 22.94 21.86 19.61
N ALA A 515 23.75 21.72 18.55
CA ALA A 515 24.40 22.86 17.89
C ALA A 515 23.44 23.64 16.96
N ASP A 516 22.43 22.96 16.42
CA ASP A 516 21.40 23.59 15.61
C ASP A 516 20.52 24.52 16.47
N HIS A 517 20.59 25.82 16.18
CA HIS A 517 19.90 26.85 16.97
C HIS A 517 18.38 26.67 17.02
N ARG A 518 17.78 26.17 15.93
CA ARG A 518 16.34 25.92 15.85
C ARG A 518 15.94 24.79 16.80
N SER A 519 16.64 23.64 16.72
CA SER A 519 16.41 22.49 17.58
C SER A 519 16.67 22.82 19.07
N ALA A 520 17.71 23.61 19.36
CA ALA A 520 18.01 24.07 20.72
C ALA A 520 16.85 24.88 21.34
N GLY A 521 16.03 25.54 20.51
CA GLY A 521 14.83 26.26 20.93
C GLY A 521 13.73 25.37 21.53
N PHE A 522 13.75 24.06 21.25
CA PHE A 522 12.78 23.10 21.75
C PHE A 522 13.16 22.43 23.07
N ASN A 523 14.25 22.88 23.72
CA ASN A 523 14.67 22.24 24.96
C ASN A 523 13.63 22.43 26.07
N ASN A 524 13.15 21.32 26.65
CA ASN A 524 12.04 21.28 27.61
C ASN A 524 10.73 21.89 27.08
N ALA A 525 10.50 21.83 25.76
CA ALA A 525 9.27 22.33 25.17
C ALA A 525 8.05 21.48 25.60
N ASN A 526 6.91 22.15 25.73
CA ASN A 526 5.61 21.51 25.96
C ASN A 526 4.75 21.72 24.72
N LEU A 527 4.47 20.63 24.00
CA LEU A 527 3.84 20.67 22.68
C LEU A 527 2.64 19.74 22.64
N ASP A 528 1.50 20.30 22.20
CA ASP A 528 0.27 19.57 21.90
C ASP A 528 -0.16 19.88 20.47
N ILE A 529 -0.31 18.85 19.66
CA ILE A 529 -0.58 18.98 18.23
C ILE A 529 -1.83 18.19 17.88
N PHE A 530 -2.78 18.84 17.21
CA PHE A 530 -3.93 18.18 16.59
C PHE A 530 -3.80 18.24 15.08
N GLU A 531 -3.80 17.07 14.43
CA GLU A 531 -3.72 16.94 12.99
C GLU A 531 -4.96 16.28 12.42
N THR A 532 -5.32 16.66 11.20
CA THR A 532 -6.32 15.93 10.41
C THR A 532 -5.83 15.67 9.01
N ARG A 533 -6.31 14.60 8.40
CA ARG A 533 -6.06 14.28 6.99
C ARG A 533 -7.34 13.83 6.30
N VAL A 534 -7.54 14.33 5.09
CA VAL A 534 -8.44 13.73 4.10
C VAL A 534 -7.59 13.08 3.03
N GLN A 535 -7.78 11.78 2.82
CA GLN A 535 -7.09 11.00 1.81
C GLN A 535 -8.10 10.45 0.80
N PHE A 536 -7.75 10.62 -0.47
CA PHE A 536 -8.37 9.93 -1.59
C PHE A 536 -7.27 9.28 -2.42
N ASP A 537 -7.49 8.03 -2.82
CA ASP A 537 -6.55 7.32 -3.69
C ASP A 537 -7.29 6.43 -4.69
N PHE A 538 -6.69 6.23 -5.87
CA PHE A 538 -7.25 5.48 -6.99
C PHE A 538 -6.19 4.59 -7.63
#